data_AF-B7KUV3-F1
#
_entry.id   AF-B7KUV3-F1
#
_cell.length_a   1.000
_cell.length_b   1.000
_cell.length_c   1.000
_cell.angle_alpha   90.00
_cell.angle_beta   90.00
_cell.angle_gamma   90.00
#
_symmetry.space_group_name_H-M   'P 1'
#
loop_
_entity.id
_entity.type
_entity.pdbx_description
1 polymer ?
#
loop_
_entity_poly.entity_id
_entity_poly.type
_entity_poly.pdbx_seq_one_letter_code
_entity_poly.pdbx_strand_id
1 'polypeptide(L)'
;MFEIRLTPGHGGDDAALTERRPLGATIARYRMTRETEGSGGEETTLIAELQHAGGVIRLEASVQRDDGAEPDFEPAWSALATARCTEIR
;
A
#
# COMPACT_ATOMS: atom_id res chain seq x y z
N MET A 1 3.26 10.27 12.29
CA MET A 1 2.24 10.70 11.30
C MET A 1 1.83 9.48 10.47
N PHE A 2 0.59 9.40 9.96
CA PHE A 2 0.12 8.31 9.09
C PHE A 2 -0.54 8.90 7.84
N GLU A 3 -0.07 8.54 6.64
CA GLU A 3 -0.65 8.97 5.36
C GLU A 3 -1.10 7.75 4.54
N ILE A 4 -2.22 7.89 3.83
CA ILE A 4 -2.74 6.88 2.89
C ILE A 4 -3.04 7.58 1.56
N ARG A 5 -2.54 7.03 0.47
CA ARG A 5 -2.83 7.44 -0.89
C ARG A 5 -3.29 6.26 -1.74
N LEU A 6 -4.42 6.42 -2.41
CA LEU A 6 -4.96 5.46 -3.37
C LEU A 6 -5.01 6.11 -4.75
N THR A 7 -4.41 5.43 -5.73
CA THR A 7 -4.32 5.95 -7.09
C THR A 7 -4.77 4.89 -8.10
N PRO A 8 -5.71 5.20 -9.01
CA PRO A 8 -5.98 4.34 -10.15
C PRO A 8 -4.76 4.34 -11.08
N GLY A 9 -4.29 3.18 -11.52
CA GLY A 9 -3.08 3.07 -12.32
C GLY A 9 -3.10 1.93 -13.34
N HIS A 10 -2.04 1.87 -14.15
CA HIS A 10 -1.85 0.84 -15.19
C HIS A 10 -1.02 -0.37 -14.70
N GLY A 11 -0.84 -0.52 -13.39
CA GLY A 11 0.11 -1.49 -12.81
C GLY A 11 1.54 -0.98 -12.91
N GLY A 12 2.27 -1.06 -11.80
CA GLY A 12 3.68 -0.69 -11.74
C GLY A 12 4.58 -1.84 -12.20
N ASP A 13 5.87 -1.71 -11.95
CA ASP A 13 6.82 -2.79 -12.18
C ASP A 13 6.56 -3.95 -11.19
N ASP A 14 5.86 -4.99 -11.66
CA ASP A 14 5.48 -6.17 -10.87
C ASP A 14 6.69 -6.86 -10.20
N ALA A 15 7.91 -6.67 -10.71
CA ALA A 15 9.12 -7.24 -10.12
C ALA A 15 9.54 -6.52 -8.82
N ALA A 16 9.08 -5.29 -8.61
CA ALA A 16 9.36 -4.54 -7.39
C ALA A 16 8.49 -4.96 -6.19
N LEU A 17 7.35 -5.63 -6.43
CA LEU A 17 6.39 -6.05 -5.41
C LEU A 17 6.55 -7.55 -5.11
N THR A 18 7.47 -7.85 -4.19
CA THR A 18 7.91 -9.22 -3.91
C THR A 18 6.96 -10.00 -3.01
N GLU A 19 6.20 -9.31 -2.15
CA GLU A 19 5.33 -9.92 -1.16
C GLU A 19 3.88 -10.03 -1.65
N ARG A 20 3.10 -10.93 -1.06
CA ARG A 20 1.70 -11.19 -1.43
C ARG A 20 0.81 -11.26 -0.20
N ARG A 21 -0.32 -10.55 -0.24
CA ARG A 21 -1.32 -10.54 0.83
C ARG A 21 -2.72 -10.83 0.26
N PRO A 22 -3.43 -11.86 0.75
CA PRO A 22 -4.83 -12.05 0.44
C PRO A 22 -5.67 -10.88 0.96
N LEU A 23 -6.56 -10.34 0.11
CA LEU A 23 -7.54 -9.31 0.45
C LEU A 23 -8.91 -9.75 -0.05
N GLY A 24 -9.62 -10.53 0.78
CA GLY A 24 -10.88 -11.16 0.38
C GLY A 24 -10.67 -12.15 -0.75
N ALA A 25 -11.30 -11.91 -1.90
CA ALA A 25 -11.21 -12.78 -3.09
C ALA A 25 -10.03 -12.45 -4.02
N THR A 26 -9.27 -11.40 -3.72
CA THR A 26 -8.12 -10.96 -4.53
C THR A 26 -6.81 -11.07 -3.75
N ILE A 27 -5.69 -10.97 -4.46
CA ILE A 27 -4.36 -10.97 -3.87
C ILE A 27 -3.72 -9.62 -4.20
N ALA A 28 -3.34 -8.87 -3.17
CA ALA A 28 -2.48 -7.71 -3.32
C ALA A 28 -1.02 -8.16 -3.40
N ARG A 29 -0.25 -7.54 -4.29
CA ARG A 29 1.21 -7.64 -4.29
C ARG A 29 1.75 -6.39 -3.62
N TYR A 30 2.78 -6.51 -2.80
CA TYR A 30 3.27 -5.35 -2.07
C TYR A 30 4.77 -5.43 -1.77
N ARG A 31 5.31 -4.31 -1.30
CA ARG A 31 6.61 -4.20 -0.67
C ARG A 31 6.52 -3.21 0.50
N MET A 32 7.41 -3.38 1.47
CA MET A 32 7.61 -2.40 2.54
C MET A 32 9.06 -1.96 2.56
N THR A 33 9.29 -0.66 2.69
CA THR A 33 10.62 -0.06 2.86
C THR A 33 10.68 0.66 4.19
N ARG A 34 11.87 0.70 4.80
CA ARG A 34 12.12 1.44 6.04
C ARG A 34 13.28 2.39 5.80
N GLU A 35 13.09 3.63 6.17
CA GLU A 35 14.03 4.72 5.95
C GLU A 35 14.23 5.48 7.26
N THR A 36 15.50 5.63 7.67
CA THR A 36 15.89 6.34 8.89
C THR A 36 16.52 7.68 8.51
N GLU A 37 15.79 8.53 7.79
CA GLU A 37 16.35 9.78 7.24
C GLU A 37 15.96 11.05 8.01
N GLY A 38 15.28 10.95 9.17
CA GLY A 38 14.77 12.11 9.91
C GLY A 38 15.01 12.06 11.43
N SER A 39 14.95 13.24 12.07
CA SER A 39 14.96 13.39 13.53
C SER A 39 13.63 13.02 14.20
N GLY A 40 12.62 12.64 13.41
CA GLY A 40 11.27 12.28 13.87
C GLY A 40 11.00 10.77 13.97
N GLY A 41 12.03 9.93 13.89
CA GLY A 41 11.91 8.48 13.96
C GLY A 41 11.98 7.78 12.60
N GLU A 42 11.91 6.45 12.62
CA GLU A 42 11.93 5.58 11.44
C GLU A 42 10.63 5.75 10.66
N GLU A 43 10.74 6.04 9.36
CA GLU A 43 9.61 6.01 8.45
C GLU A 43 9.53 4.64 7.78
N THR A 44 8.37 4.00 7.88
CA THR A 44 8.05 2.81 7.10
C THR A 44 7.05 3.18 6.02
N THR A 45 7.31 2.75 4.79
CA THR A 45 6.43 2.96 3.63
C THR A 45 5.97 1.62 3.07
N LEU A 46 4.65 1.46 2.96
CA LEU A 46 3.97 0.37 2.27
C LEU A 46 3.56 0.81 0.86
N ILE A 47 3.95 0.03 -0.13
CA ILE A 47 3.46 0.14 -1.51
C ILE A 47 2.77 -1.16 -1.86
N ALA A 48 1.50 -1.11 -2.25
CA ALA A 48 0.73 -2.28 -2.66
C ALA A 48 -0.06 -2.03 -3.93
N GLU A 49 -0.28 -3.08 -4.71
CA GLU A 49 -1.10 -3.07 -5.91
C GLU A 49 -2.14 -4.19 -5.85
N LEU A 50 -3.37 -3.83 -6.20
CA LEU A 50 -4.51 -4.73 -6.26
C LEU A 50 -5.12 -4.71 -7.67
N GLN A 51 -5.18 -5.87 -8.30
CA GLN A 51 -5.88 -6.07 -9.57
C GLN A 51 -7.39 -6.12 -9.32
N HIS A 52 -8.15 -5.33 -10.07
CA HIS A 52 -9.61 -5.33 -10.05
C HIS A 52 -10.19 -5.43 -11.47
N ALA A 53 -11.49 -5.73 -11.59
CA ALA A 53 -12.17 -6.00 -12.86
C ALA A 53 -12.18 -4.83 -13.88
N GLY A 54 -11.56 -3.69 -13.57
CA GLY A 54 -11.45 -2.53 -14.46
C GLY A 54 -10.07 -1.84 -14.41
N GLY A 55 -9.04 -2.47 -13.84
CA GLY A 55 -7.69 -1.91 -13.77
C GLY A 55 -6.95 -2.22 -12.46
N VAL A 56 -5.87 -1.48 -12.22
CA VAL A 56 -5.04 -1.63 -11.01
C VAL A 56 -5.29 -0.48 -10.05
N ILE A 57 -5.44 -0.79 -8.77
CA ILE A 57 -5.43 0.20 -7.70
C ILE A 57 -4.09 0.11 -7.00
N ARG A 58 -3.36 1.23 -6.96
CA ARG A 58 -2.12 1.35 -6.21
C ARG A 58 -2.40 2.04 -4.88
N LEU A 59 -1.90 1.46 -3.79
CA LEU A 59 -1.88 1.99 -2.45
C LEU A 59 -0.44 2.38 -2.10
N GLU A 60 -0.26 3.58 -1.58
CA GLU A 60 0.97 4.02 -0.94
C GLU A 60 0.59 4.54 0.46
N ALA A 61 1.19 3.99 1.50
CA ALA A 61 0.95 4.41 2.88
C ALA A 61 2.28 4.55 3.60
N SER A 62 2.44 5.58 4.41
CA SER A 62 3.64 5.78 5.22
C SER A 62 3.28 6.07 6.67
N VAL A 63 4.17 5.66 7.56
CA VAL A 63 4.06 5.94 8.98
C VAL A 63 5.44 6.15 9.59
N GLN A 64 5.53 7.19 10.40
CA GLN A 64 6.73 7.48 11.19
C GLN A 64 6.51 7.07 12.65
N ARG A 65 7.41 6.25 13.19
CA ARG A 65 7.41 5.76 14.57
C ARG A 65 8.83 5.75 15.16
N ASP A 66 8.94 5.98 16.46
CA ASP A 66 10.22 5.94 17.20
C ASP A 66 10.48 4.61 17.92
N ASP A 67 9.48 3.73 18.00
CA ASP A 67 9.57 2.46 18.74
C ASP A 67 10.19 1.30 17.93
N GLY A 68 10.40 1.49 16.62
CA GLY A 68 11.01 0.51 15.71
C GLY A 68 10.14 -0.72 15.41
N ALA A 69 8.89 -0.79 15.90
CA ALA A 69 7.99 -1.87 15.53
C ALA A 69 7.49 -1.68 14.10
N GLU A 70 7.47 -2.78 13.35
CA GLU A 70 6.88 -2.78 12.02
C GLU A 70 5.36 -2.50 12.12
N PRO A 71 4.85 -1.48 11.42
CA PRO A 71 3.43 -1.18 11.39
C PRO A 71 2.62 -2.23 10.62
N ASP A 72 1.47 -2.60 11.14
CA ASP A 72 0.55 -3.55 10.49
C ASP A 72 -0.19 -2.97 9.26
N PHE A 73 -0.23 -1.64 9.14
CA PHE A 73 -0.94 -0.88 8.11
C PHE A 73 -2.42 -1.26 7.93
N GLU A 74 -3.09 -1.78 8.97
CA GLU A 74 -4.48 -2.26 8.90
C GLU A 74 -5.43 -1.23 8.24
N PRO A 75 -5.40 0.08 8.59
CA PRO A 75 -6.26 1.06 7.94
C PRO A 75 -6.03 1.17 6.42
N ALA A 76 -4.78 1.03 5.98
CA ALA A 76 -4.42 1.10 4.57
C ALA A 76 -4.86 -0.16 3.82
N TRP A 77 -4.75 -1.34 4.45
CA TRP A 77 -5.25 -2.59 3.89
C TRP A 77 -6.78 -2.61 3.77
N SER A 78 -7.48 -2.10 4.78
CA SER A 78 -8.94 -1.97 4.76
C SER A 78 -9.41 -0.97 3.69
N ALA A 79 -8.70 0.14 3.52
CA ALA A 79 -8.97 1.07 2.43
C ALA A 79 -8.77 0.43 1.04
N LEU A 80 -7.68 -0.31 0.83
CA LEU A 80 -7.42 -0.99 -0.44
C LEU A 80 -8.42 -2.11 -0.74
N ALA A 81 -8.83 -2.88 0.27
CA ALA A 81 -9.79 -3.98 0.10
C ALA A 81 -11.17 -3.48 -0.36
N THR A 82 -11.56 -2.29 0.10
CA THR A 82 -12.85 -1.65 -0.22
C THR A 82 -12.79 -0.75 -1.45
N ALA A 83 -11.59 -0.34 -1.89
CA ALA A 83 -11.40 0.51 -3.04
C ALA A 83 -11.94 -0.15 -4.33
N ARG A 84 -12.68 0.65 -5.11
CA ARG A 84 -13.22 0.24 -6.41
C ARG A 84 -13.05 1.40 -7.38
N CYS A 85 -12.47 1.12 -8.55
CA CYS A 85 -12.51 2.04 -9.67
C CYS A 85 -13.85 1.83 -10.39
N THR A 86 -14.69 2.85 -10.42
CA THR A 86 -15.83 2.90 -11.34
C THR A 86 -15.37 3.59 -12.61
N GLU A 87 -15.70 3.03 -13.78
CA GLU A 87 -15.48 3.73 -15.05
C GLU A 87 -16.15 5.11 -14.99
N ILE A 88 -15.39 6.16 -15.29
CA ILE A 88 -15.97 7.49 -15.51
C ILE A 88 -16.61 7.41 -16.89
N ARG A 89 -17.94 7.36 -16.91
CA ARG A 89 -18.75 7.31 -18.13
C ARG A 89 -18.78 8.65 -18.85
#